data_AF-A0A1F7ACE0-F1
#
_entry.id   AF-A0A1F7ACE0-F1
#
_cell.length_a   1.000
_cell.length_b   1.000
_cell.length_c   1.000
_cell.angle_alpha   90.00
_cell.angle_beta   90.00
_cell.angle_gamma   90.00
#
_symmetry.space_group_name_H-M   'P 1'
#
loop_
_entity.id
_entity.type
_entity.pdbx_description
1 polymer ?
#
loop_
_entity_poly.entity_id
_entity_poly.type
_entity_poly.pdbx_seq_one_letter_code
_entity_poly.pdbx_strand_id
1 'polypeptide(L)'
;MADSMQTTAPTVAPATVSPAPATAPTPISSGPVDPNAKSILLVITYLIPIAFIYTMMTKGDKPFFVWHSKNAAAYLLVAIGLNIVFQILWSIIPGLAGILSMVMNLVYLVLFVMVVYFGIVKGSWEGKQTPIPVLTQIGQKLPLEKWFHKGPAPTAPTGAVAPVQAPDPTPTPTPEPAAPVEHVEHVEPVTPTAPTGVVAPVPTPAAPATPEPPSAPLNI
;
A
#
# COMPACT_ATOMS: atom_id res chain seq x y z
N MET A 1 -25.62 -69.14 -37.47
CA MET A 1 -25.69 -69.16 -36.00
C MET A 1 -24.26 -68.97 -35.51
N ALA A 2 -23.89 -67.76 -35.12
CA ALA A 2 -22.56 -67.43 -34.62
C ALA A 2 -22.73 -66.64 -33.33
N ASP A 3 -22.20 -67.21 -32.25
CA ASP A 3 -22.34 -66.75 -30.89
C ASP A 3 -21.49 -65.50 -30.60
N SER A 4 -22.02 -64.71 -29.68
CA SER A 4 -21.59 -63.36 -29.35
C SER A 4 -20.37 -63.37 -28.42
N MET A 5 -19.25 -62.77 -28.85
CA MET A 5 -18.13 -62.45 -27.94
C MET A 5 -18.33 -61.04 -27.37
N GLN A 6 -18.79 -60.98 -26.13
CA GLN A 6 -19.00 -59.77 -25.36
C GLN A 6 -17.64 -59.24 -24.86
N THR A 7 -17.11 -58.20 -25.50
CA THR A 7 -15.91 -57.50 -25.04
C THR A 7 -16.31 -56.48 -23.97
N THR A 8 -15.89 -56.70 -22.73
CA THR A 8 -16.05 -55.72 -21.63
C THR A 8 -15.03 -54.60 -21.80
N ALA A 9 -15.51 -53.36 -21.91
CA ALA A 9 -14.66 -52.17 -21.94
C ALA A 9 -14.05 -51.92 -20.54
N PRO A 10 -12.78 -51.46 -20.45
CA PRO A 10 -12.17 -51.13 -19.16
C PRO A 10 -12.81 -49.86 -18.57
N THR A 11 -13.34 -49.97 -17.36
CA THR A 11 -13.78 -48.86 -16.52
C THR A 11 -12.58 -47.97 -16.18
N VAL A 12 -12.54 -46.76 -16.73
CA VAL A 12 -11.57 -45.74 -16.34
C VAL A 12 -11.96 -45.21 -14.96
N ALA A 13 -11.13 -45.46 -13.96
CA ALA A 13 -11.30 -44.90 -12.61
C ALA A 13 -11.23 -43.37 -12.66
N PRO A 14 -12.05 -42.65 -11.88
CA PRO A 14 -11.98 -41.19 -11.80
C PRO A 14 -10.61 -40.76 -11.24
N ALA A 15 -9.90 -39.96 -12.02
CA ALA A 15 -8.63 -39.36 -11.61
C ALA A 15 -8.83 -38.57 -10.32
N THR A 16 -8.11 -38.97 -9.27
CA THR A 16 -8.02 -38.24 -8.02
C THR A 16 -7.30 -36.91 -8.31
N VAL A 17 -8.05 -35.82 -8.43
CA VAL A 17 -7.48 -34.47 -8.49
C VAL A 17 -6.80 -34.18 -7.15
N SER A 18 -5.48 -34.28 -7.14
CA SER A 18 -4.65 -33.80 -6.05
C SER A 18 -4.89 -32.29 -5.87
N PRO A 19 -5.23 -31.79 -4.67
CA PRO A 19 -5.39 -30.35 -4.46
C PRO A 19 -4.06 -29.65 -4.74
N ALA A 20 -4.09 -28.69 -5.67
CA ALA A 20 -2.95 -27.87 -6.01
C ALA A 20 -2.37 -27.20 -4.75
N PRO A 21 -1.03 -27.11 -4.61
CA PRO A 21 -0.40 -26.40 -3.51
C PRO A 21 -0.96 -24.98 -3.40
N ALA A 22 -1.33 -24.54 -2.20
CA ALA A 22 -1.87 -23.21 -1.95
C ALA A 22 -0.92 -22.14 -2.51
N THR A 23 -1.32 -21.52 -3.62
CA THR A 23 -0.59 -20.43 -4.25
C THR A 23 -0.45 -19.30 -3.24
N ALA A 24 0.78 -18.87 -2.97
CA ALA A 24 1.03 -17.66 -2.19
C ALA A 24 0.22 -16.49 -2.81
N PRO A 25 -0.41 -15.62 -1.99
CA PRO A 25 -1.22 -14.53 -2.51
C PRO A 25 -0.37 -13.65 -3.43
N THR A 26 -0.81 -13.53 -4.68
CA THR A 26 -0.20 -12.70 -5.72
C THR A 26 -0.16 -11.25 -5.25
N PRO A 27 0.94 -10.50 -5.47
CA PRO A 27 0.99 -9.08 -5.18
C PRO A 27 -0.05 -8.37 -6.05
N ILE A 28 -1.09 -7.81 -5.41
CA ILE A 28 -2.12 -7.05 -6.10
C ILE A 28 -1.49 -5.70 -6.49
N SER A 29 -1.30 -5.47 -7.79
CA SER A 29 -0.80 -4.18 -8.29
C SER A 29 -1.85 -3.11 -8.05
N SER A 30 -1.57 -2.19 -7.12
CA SER A 30 -2.38 -1.00 -6.90
C SER A 30 -2.21 -0.05 -8.09
N GLY A 31 -3.30 0.39 -8.71
CA GLY A 31 -3.31 1.40 -9.77
C GLY A 31 -2.61 2.72 -9.38
N PRO A 32 -2.58 3.73 -10.27
CA PRO A 32 -1.74 4.91 -10.10
C PRO A 32 -2.13 5.67 -8.83
N VAL A 33 -1.34 5.49 -7.78
CA VAL A 33 -1.48 6.28 -6.56
C VAL A 33 -0.63 7.55 -6.73
N ASP A 34 -0.96 8.63 -6.02
CA ASP A 34 -0.21 9.90 -6.02
C ASP A 34 1.13 9.77 -5.21
N PRO A 35 2.31 10.05 -5.78
CA PRO A 35 3.62 9.78 -5.16
C PRO A 35 3.92 10.52 -3.84
N ASN A 36 3.36 11.71 -3.63
CA ASN A 36 3.67 12.52 -2.44
C ASN A 36 2.73 12.30 -1.24
N ALA A 37 1.53 11.74 -1.47
CA ALA A 37 0.57 11.36 -0.43
C ALA A 37 0.66 9.87 -0.04
N LYS A 38 1.59 9.13 -0.64
CA LYS A 38 1.53 7.67 -0.75
C LYS A 38 1.96 6.88 0.47
N SER A 39 2.61 7.48 1.47
CA SER A 39 3.31 6.64 2.46
C SER A 39 3.19 7.10 3.90
N ILE A 40 2.99 8.40 4.18
CA ILE A 40 3.12 8.88 5.56
C ILE A 40 2.05 8.31 6.50
N LEU A 41 0.80 8.21 6.02
CA LEU A 41 -0.28 7.62 6.80
C LEU A 41 -0.03 6.14 7.11
N LEU A 42 0.58 5.42 6.17
CA LEU A 42 0.93 4.00 6.32
C LEU A 42 2.16 3.80 7.20
N VAL A 43 3.15 4.68 7.09
CA VAL A 43 4.28 4.77 8.02
C VAL A 43 3.77 4.93 9.45
N ILE A 44 2.87 5.90 9.67
CA ILE A 44 2.23 6.13 10.98
C ILE A 44 1.44 4.88 11.43
N THR A 45 0.73 4.22 10.50
CA THR A 45 -0.04 2.99 10.77
C THR A 45 0.85 1.85 11.29
N TYR A 46 2.11 1.75 10.87
CA TYR A 46 3.03 0.73 11.38
C TYR A 46 3.82 1.16 12.62
N LEU A 47 4.20 2.44 12.71
CA LEU A 47 4.91 2.95 13.90
C LEU A 47 4.01 3.00 15.13
N ILE A 48 2.74 3.35 14.92
CA ILE A 48 1.72 3.42 15.94
C ILE A 48 0.61 2.48 15.47
N PRO A 49 0.69 1.17 15.80
CA PRO A 49 -0.16 0.15 15.19
C PRO A 49 -1.65 0.47 15.33
N ILE A 50 -2.07 1.06 16.46
CA ILE A 50 -3.46 1.47 16.70
C ILE A 50 -4.00 2.49 15.68
N ALA A 51 -3.12 3.23 14.99
CA ALA A 51 -3.51 4.13 13.90
C ALA A 51 -4.09 3.40 12.69
N PHE A 52 -4.02 2.05 12.62
CA PHE A 52 -4.75 1.26 11.62
C PHE A 52 -6.26 1.58 11.62
N ILE A 53 -6.83 1.89 12.80
CA ILE A 53 -8.25 2.27 12.94
C ILE A 53 -8.53 3.52 12.12
N TYR A 54 -7.73 4.57 12.32
CA TYR A 54 -7.86 5.83 11.60
C TYR A 54 -7.67 5.64 10.08
N THR A 55 -6.70 4.81 9.68
CA THR A 55 -6.46 4.49 8.27
C THR A 55 -7.64 3.75 7.65
N MET A 56 -8.27 2.81 8.38
CA MET A 56 -9.48 2.12 7.90
C MET A 56 -10.68 3.06 7.81
N MET A 57 -10.86 3.99 8.75
CA MET A 57 -11.95 4.97 8.71
C MET A 57 -11.81 5.98 7.55
N THR A 58 -10.58 6.35 7.20
CA THR A 58 -10.31 7.43 6.21
C THR A 58 -9.97 6.93 4.81
N LYS A 59 -9.38 5.74 4.68
CA LYS A 59 -8.89 5.16 3.43
C LYS A 59 -9.30 3.68 3.24
N GLY A 60 -10.27 3.18 4.03
CA GLY A 60 -10.74 1.80 3.97
C GLY A 60 -11.44 1.41 2.66
N ASP A 61 -11.74 2.38 1.79
CA ASP A 61 -12.21 2.17 0.42
C ASP A 61 -11.10 1.67 -0.52
N LYS A 62 -9.82 1.87 -0.15
CA LYS A 62 -8.68 1.57 -1.01
C LYS A 62 -8.03 0.23 -0.60
N PRO A 63 -7.99 -0.78 -1.49
CA PRO A 63 -7.43 -2.10 -1.18
C PRO A 63 -5.98 -2.05 -0.65
N PHE A 64 -5.19 -1.10 -1.15
CA PHE A 64 -3.83 -0.87 -0.69
C PHE A 64 -3.74 -0.51 0.80
N PHE A 65 -4.60 0.40 1.27
CA PHE A 65 -4.62 0.83 2.67
C PHE A 65 -5.25 -0.22 3.58
N VAL A 66 -6.27 -0.94 3.10
CA VAL A 66 -6.87 -2.07 3.81
C VAL A 66 -5.85 -3.17 4.07
N TRP A 67 -5.06 -3.53 3.06
CA TRP A 67 -4.03 -4.56 3.19
C TRP A 67 -2.99 -4.20 4.26
N HIS A 68 -2.48 -2.97 4.26
CA HIS A 68 -1.50 -2.54 5.26
C HIS A 68 -2.14 -2.38 6.65
N SER A 69 -3.39 -1.92 6.73
CA SER A 69 -4.12 -1.83 8.01
C SER A 69 -4.37 -3.19 8.64
N LYS A 70 -4.67 -4.22 7.82
CA LYS A 70 -4.77 -5.62 8.26
C LYS A 70 -3.45 -6.13 8.85
N ASN A 71 -2.34 -5.83 8.20
CA ASN A 71 -1.01 -6.21 8.69
C ASN A 71 -0.61 -5.46 9.97
N ALA A 72 -0.93 -4.16 10.07
CA ALA A 72 -0.70 -3.39 11.28
C ALA A 72 -1.56 -3.85 12.47
N ALA A 73 -2.83 -4.20 12.21
CA ALA A 73 -3.69 -4.81 13.21
C ALA A 73 -3.16 -6.18 13.67
N ALA A 74 -2.68 -7.02 12.73
CA ALA A 74 -2.02 -8.27 13.08
C ALA A 74 -0.77 -8.04 13.93
N TYR A 75 0.03 -7.02 13.63
CA TYR A 75 1.20 -6.65 14.41
C TYR A 75 0.83 -6.26 15.84
N LEU A 76 -0.21 -5.44 16.01
CA LEU A 76 -0.75 -5.10 17.33
C LEU A 76 -1.18 -6.35 18.11
N LEU A 77 -1.95 -7.25 17.48
CA LEU A 77 -2.45 -8.47 18.13
C LEU A 77 -1.31 -9.42 18.52
N VAL A 78 -0.32 -9.61 17.65
CA VAL A 78 0.87 -10.42 17.95
C VAL A 78 1.65 -9.80 19.11
N ALA A 79 1.87 -8.48 19.10
CA ALA A 79 2.60 -7.80 20.16
C ALA A 79 1.90 -7.93 21.53
N ILE A 80 0.56 -7.79 21.56
CA ILE A 80 -0.26 -8.01 22.75
C ILE A 80 -0.16 -9.47 23.22
N GLY A 81 -0.32 -10.44 22.32
CA GLY A 81 -0.22 -11.86 22.64
C GLY A 81 1.13 -12.23 23.24
N LEU A 82 2.23 -11.75 22.64
CA LEU A 82 3.58 -11.96 23.17
C LEU A 82 3.76 -11.33 24.55
N ASN A 83 3.20 -10.15 24.79
CA ASN A 83 3.31 -9.47 26.08
C ASN A 83 2.59 -10.26 27.18
N ILE A 84 1.38 -10.74 26.90
CA ILE A 84 0.61 -11.58 27.83
C ILE A 84 1.37 -12.85 28.18
N VAL A 85 1.90 -13.57 27.18
CA VAL A 85 2.69 -14.79 27.41
C VAL A 85 3.91 -14.49 28.28
N PHE A 86 4.61 -13.39 28.01
CA PHE A 86 5.76 -12.98 28.81
C PHE A 86 5.40 -12.64 30.26
N GLN A 87 4.31 -11.93 30.50
CA GLN A 87 3.85 -11.61 31.86
C GLN A 87 3.53 -12.88 32.67
N ILE A 88 2.90 -13.88 32.04
CA ILE A 88 2.65 -15.18 32.67
C ILE A 88 3.97 -15.88 33.01
N LEU A 89 4.90 -15.93 32.06
CA LEU A 89 6.19 -16.60 32.25
C LEU A 89 7.03 -15.94 33.34
N TRP A 90 7.02 -14.60 33.39
CA TRP A 90 7.68 -13.80 34.41
C TRP A 90 7.15 -14.09 35.82
N SER A 91 5.82 -14.25 35.95
CA SER A 91 5.16 -14.61 37.22
C SER A 91 5.57 -15.99 37.74
N ILE A 92 5.85 -16.95 36.85
CA ILE A 92 6.20 -18.33 37.23
C ILE A 92 7.69 -18.47 37.57
N ILE A 93 8.58 -17.76 36.88
CA ILE A 93 10.04 -17.94 36.99
C ILE A 93 10.76 -16.61 37.22
N PRO A 94 10.63 -15.99 38.41
CA PRO A 94 11.22 -14.68 38.69
C PRO A 94 12.76 -14.68 38.64
N GLY A 95 13.40 -15.82 38.93
CA GLY A 95 14.86 -15.96 38.93
C GLY A 95 15.54 -15.82 37.55
N LEU A 96 14.78 -15.94 36.45
CA LEU A 96 15.29 -15.76 35.08
C LEU A 96 14.82 -14.45 34.44
N ALA A 97 14.21 -13.55 35.20
CA ALA A 97 13.57 -12.33 34.68
C ALA A 97 14.49 -11.50 33.77
N GLY A 98 15.76 -11.34 34.14
CA GLY A 98 16.73 -10.57 33.35
C GLY A 98 17.01 -11.18 31.98
N ILE A 99 17.32 -12.48 31.93
CA ILE A 99 17.59 -13.20 30.68
C ILE A 99 16.33 -13.24 29.81
N LEU A 100 15.18 -13.54 30.41
CA LEU A 100 13.91 -13.62 29.70
C LEU A 100 13.52 -12.25 29.11
N SER A 101 13.74 -11.16 29.84
CA SER A 101 13.52 -9.80 29.35
C SER A 101 14.44 -9.47 28.17
N MET A 102 15.72 -9.85 28.24
CA MET A 102 16.67 -9.65 27.13
C MET A 102 16.23 -10.40 25.87
N VAL A 103 15.85 -11.68 25.99
CA VAL A 103 15.36 -12.48 24.87
C VAL A 103 14.09 -11.87 24.27
N MET A 104 13.14 -11.45 25.11
CA MET A 104 11.90 -10.82 24.63
C MET A 104 12.15 -9.50 23.93
N ASN A 105 13.05 -8.65 24.44
CA ASN A 105 13.44 -7.41 23.77
C ASN A 105 14.05 -7.70 22.39
N LEU A 106 14.84 -8.77 22.26
CA LEU A 106 15.38 -9.20 20.97
C LEU A 106 14.26 -9.66 20.01
N VAL A 107 13.28 -10.42 20.49
CA VAL A 107 12.11 -10.83 19.69
C VAL A 107 11.32 -9.60 19.21
N TYR A 108 11.07 -8.63 20.10
CA TYR A 108 10.39 -7.38 19.73
C TYR A 108 11.20 -6.56 18.73
N LEU A 109 12.53 -6.51 18.89
CA LEU A 109 13.40 -5.82 17.95
C LEU A 109 13.34 -6.46 16.56
N VAL A 110 13.41 -7.79 16.48
CA VAL A 110 13.32 -8.52 15.21
C VAL A 110 11.94 -8.29 14.56
N LEU A 111 10.86 -8.38 15.33
CA LEU A 111 9.50 -8.10 14.86
C LEU A 111 9.36 -6.65 14.36
N PHE A 112 9.93 -5.69 15.09
CA PHE A 112 9.92 -4.27 14.71
C PHE A 112 10.70 -4.04 13.42
N VAL A 113 11.91 -4.59 13.28
CA VAL A 113 12.72 -4.48 12.06
C VAL A 113 12.01 -5.11 10.87
N MET A 114 11.34 -6.25 11.05
CA MET A 114 10.51 -6.89 10.01
C MET A 114 9.38 -5.96 9.55
N VAL A 115 8.66 -5.33 10.48
CA VAL A 115 7.59 -4.39 10.17
C VAL A 115 8.11 -3.13 9.47
N VAL A 116 9.23 -2.56 9.94
CA VAL A 116 9.87 -1.40 9.32
C VAL A 116 10.29 -1.73 7.90
N TYR A 117 11.01 -2.83 7.69
CA TYR A 117 11.51 -3.18 6.36
C TYR A 117 10.39 -3.57 5.40
N PHE A 118 9.52 -4.53 5.77
CA PHE A 118 8.50 -5.05 4.86
C PHE A 118 7.25 -4.16 4.78
N GLY A 119 6.80 -3.57 5.90
CA GLY A 119 5.59 -2.73 5.95
C GLY A 119 5.85 -1.27 5.58
N ILE A 120 6.97 -0.69 6.03
CA ILE A 120 7.26 0.73 5.79
C ILE A 120 8.10 0.91 4.53
N VAL A 121 9.30 0.32 4.45
CA VAL A 121 10.21 0.52 3.32
C VAL A 121 9.65 -0.12 2.05
N LYS A 122 9.41 -1.43 2.06
CA LYS A 122 8.83 -2.14 0.90
C LYS A 122 7.36 -1.84 0.71
N GLY A 123 6.61 -1.74 1.80
CA GLY A 123 5.17 -1.55 1.75
C GLY A 123 4.78 -0.13 1.37
N SER A 124 5.08 0.80 2.27
CA SER A 124 4.63 2.18 2.20
C SER A 124 5.41 3.01 1.19
N TRP A 125 6.75 2.94 1.16
CA TRP A 125 7.57 3.76 0.26
C TRP A 125 7.65 3.22 -1.17
N GLU A 126 7.88 1.92 -1.35
CA GLU A 126 7.86 1.33 -2.69
C GLU A 126 6.44 1.12 -3.24
N GLY A 127 5.41 1.31 -2.41
CA GLY A 127 4.00 1.16 -2.80
C GLY A 127 3.60 -0.29 -3.09
N LYS A 128 4.30 -1.27 -2.52
CA LYS A 128 4.09 -2.70 -2.79
C LYS A 128 3.32 -3.34 -1.64
N GLN A 129 2.62 -4.44 -1.89
CA GLN A 129 2.04 -5.26 -0.82
C GLN A 129 2.98 -6.43 -0.54
N THR A 130 4.12 -6.14 0.09
CA THR A 130 5.12 -7.19 0.38
C THR A 130 4.72 -7.97 1.61
N PRO A 131 4.45 -9.29 1.50
CA PRO A 131 4.01 -10.08 2.63
C PRO A 131 5.03 -10.03 3.76
N ILE A 132 4.57 -9.62 4.94
CA ILE A 132 5.34 -9.64 6.16
C ILE A 132 5.23 -11.06 6.75
N PRO A 133 6.34 -11.77 6.95
CA PRO A 133 6.32 -13.13 7.49
C PRO A 133 5.45 -13.24 8.74
N VAL A 134 4.60 -14.27 8.80
CA VAL A 134 3.60 -14.53 9.86
C VAL A 134 2.46 -13.50 9.94
N LEU A 135 2.79 -12.21 9.96
CA LEU A 135 1.86 -11.09 10.12
C LEU A 135 0.84 -10.99 9.01
N THR A 136 1.23 -11.20 7.75
CA THR A 136 0.28 -11.15 6.63
C THR A 136 -0.74 -12.26 6.70
N GLN A 137 -0.36 -13.47 7.10
CA GLN A 137 -1.31 -14.58 7.22
C GLN A 137 -2.34 -14.33 8.31
N ILE A 138 -1.91 -13.74 9.44
CA ILE A 138 -2.82 -13.33 10.52
C ILE A 138 -3.70 -12.18 10.04
N GLY A 139 -3.11 -11.16 9.41
CA GLY A 139 -3.81 -9.96 8.95
C GLY A 139 -4.90 -10.26 7.92
N GLN A 140 -4.63 -11.14 6.95
CA GLN A 140 -5.63 -11.50 5.94
C GLN A 140 -6.84 -12.25 6.53
N LYS A 141 -6.70 -12.88 7.70
CA LYS A 141 -7.82 -13.53 8.42
C LYS A 141 -8.68 -12.56 9.21
N LEU A 142 -8.21 -11.32 9.43
CA LEU A 142 -8.96 -10.31 10.17
C LEU A 142 -10.07 -9.74 9.28
N PRO A 143 -11.36 -9.81 9.70
CA PRO A 143 -12.47 -9.27 8.94
C PRO A 143 -12.61 -7.76 9.16
N LEU A 144 -11.50 -7.00 9.06
CA LEU A 144 -11.52 -5.56 9.34
C LEU A 144 -12.46 -4.80 8.40
N GLU A 145 -12.60 -5.22 7.14
CA GLU A 145 -13.58 -4.60 6.24
C GLU A 145 -14.99 -4.68 6.81
N LYS A 146 -15.30 -5.74 7.56
CA LYS A 146 -16.61 -5.94 8.18
C LYS A 146 -16.90 -4.94 9.29
N TRP A 147 -15.87 -4.55 10.03
CA TRP A 147 -15.97 -3.67 11.19
C TRP A 147 -15.88 -2.19 10.82
N PHE A 148 -15.24 -1.88 9.69
CA PHE A 148 -15.01 -0.52 9.23
C PHE A 148 -15.79 -0.15 7.97
N HIS A 149 -16.86 -0.89 7.63
CA HIS A 149 -17.79 -0.44 6.61
C HIS A 149 -18.23 0.99 6.93
N LYS A 150 -18.02 1.92 5.99
CA LYS A 150 -18.84 3.12 5.97
C LYS A 150 -20.28 2.61 5.87
N GLY A 151 -21.13 3.02 6.82
CA GLY A 151 -22.58 2.82 6.69
C GLY A 151 -23.06 3.28 5.31
N PRO A 152 -24.30 2.95 4.89
CA PRO A 152 -24.82 3.39 3.61
C PRO A 152 -24.45 4.86 3.42
N ALA A 153 -23.83 5.17 2.27
CA ALA A 153 -23.45 6.53 1.91
C ALA A 153 -24.59 7.45 2.36
N PRO A 154 -24.31 8.61 3.00
CA PRO A 154 -25.37 9.52 3.41
C PRO A 154 -26.32 9.63 2.24
N THR A 155 -27.55 9.12 2.41
CA THR A 155 -28.55 9.19 1.36
C THR A 155 -28.53 10.64 0.95
N ALA A 156 -28.18 10.90 -0.31
CA ALA A 156 -28.19 12.24 -0.85
C ALA A 156 -29.49 12.88 -0.35
N PRO A 157 -29.44 14.10 0.24
CA PRO A 157 -30.65 14.70 0.78
C PRO A 157 -31.75 14.55 -0.26
N THR A 158 -32.87 13.97 0.15
CA THR A 158 -34.04 13.63 -0.68
C THR A 158 -34.76 14.89 -1.18
N GLY A 159 -33.99 15.88 -1.61
CA GLY A 159 -34.40 17.19 -2.08
C GLY A 159 -33.37 17.80 -3.03
N ALA A 160 -32.56 16.99 -3.71
CA ALA A 160 -31.91 17.45 -4.94
C ALA A 160 -33.00 17.55 -6.02
N VAL A 161 -33.64 18.72 -6.09
CA VAL A 161 -34.44 19.13 -7.24
C VAL A 161 -33.62 18.82 -8.49
N ALA A 162 -34.22 18.09 -9.43
CA ALA A 162 -33.60 17.74 -10.70
C ALA A 162 -32.93 18.98 -11.32
N PRO A 163 -31.77 18.85 -11.97
CA PRO A 163 -31.24 19.96 -12.76
C PRO A 163 -32.33 20.34 -13.76
N VAL A 164 -32.79 21.59 -13.69
CA VAL A 164 -33.65 22.17 -14.71
C VAL A 164 -32.90 21.97 -16.02
N GLN A 165 -33.49 21.17 -16.91
CA GLN A 165 -33.01 21.00 -18.28
C GLN A 165 -32.80 22.40 -18.87
N ALA A 166 -31.57 22.73 -19.23
CA ALA A 166 -31.30 23.92 -20.03
C ALA A 166 -32.13 23.78 -21.34
N PRO A 167 -32.75 24.86 -21.83
CA PRO A 167 -33.45 24.81 -23.11
C PRO A 167 -32.50 24.34 -24.20
N ASP A 168 -33.03 23.45 -25.04
CA ASP A 168 -32.38 22.81 -26.18
C ASP A 168 -31.62 23.84 -27.03
N PRO A 169 -30.32 23.66 -27.35
CA PRO A 169 -29.64 24.53 -28.28
C PRO A 169 -30.28 24.37 -29.66
N THR A 170 -30.86 25.46 -30.16
CA THR A 170 -31.36 25.57 -31.55
C THR A 170 -30.30 25.05 -32.52
N PRO A 171 -30.64 24.16 -33.48
CA PRO A 171 -29.67 23.69 -34.45
C PRO A 171 -29.17 24.85 -35.32
N THR A 172 -27.89 25.17 -35.19
CA THR A 172 -27.18 26.05 -36.12
C THR A 172 -27.21 25.41 -37.52
N PRO A 173 -27.64 26.12 -38.58
CA PRO A 173 -27.58 25.58 -39.93
C PRO A 173 -26.13 25.32 -40.34
N THR A 174 -25.87 24.10 -40.78
CA THR A 174 -24.63 23.64 -41.42
C THR A 174 -24.30 24.54 -42.62
N PRO A 175 -23.11 25.17 -42.69
CA PRO A 175 -22.70 25.85 -43.92
C PRO A 175 -22.44 24.83 -45.04
N GLU A 176 -22.99 25.16 -46.20
CA GLU A 176 -22.91 24.46 -47.48
C GLU A 176 -21.45 24.28 -47.95
N PRO A 177 -21.05 23.12 -48.51
CA PRO A 177 -19.69 22.90 -48.98
C PRO A 177 -19.36 23.77 -50.21
N ALA A 178 -18.45 24.73 -50.06
CA ALA A 178 -17.84 25.41 -51.19
C ALA A 178 -16.78 24.50 -51.84
N ALA A 179 -16.86 24.38 -53.17
CA ALA A 179 -16.00 23.59 -54.04
C ALA A 179 -14.50 24.00 -53.98
N PRO A 180 -13.56 23.16 -54.44
CA PRO A 180 -12.13 23.33 -54.23
C PRO A 180 -11.54 24.38 -55.18
N VAL A 181 -10.67 25.26 -54.67
CA VAL A 181 -9.87 26.16 -55.50
C VAL A 181 -8.38 25.90 -55.25
N GLU A 182 -7.66 25.79 -56.36
CA GLU A 182 -6.28 25.37 -56.51
C GLU A 182 -5.24 26.25 -55.78
N HIS A 183 -4.24 25.53 -55.27
CA HIS A 183 -2.80 25.81 -55.33
C HIS A 183 -2.33 27.18 -55.84
N VAL A 184 -1.67 27.97 -54.97
CA VAL A 184 -0.49 28.77 -55.36
C VAL A 184 0.55 28.74 -54.23
N GLU A 185 1.77 28.48 -54.68
CA GLU A 185 3.04 28.19 -54.03
C GLU A 185 3.78 29.45 -53.52
N HIS A 186 4.38 29.43 -52.32
CA HIS A 186 5.62 30.19 -52.02
C HIS A 186 6.39 29.68 -50.77
N VAL A 187 7.36 28.79 -51.03
CA VAL A 187 8.75 28.64 -50.51
C VAL A 187 9.18 29.50 -49.29
N GLU A 188 9.33 28.94 -48.07
CA GLU A 188 10.54 28.40 -47.35
C GLU A 188 11.33 29.43 -46.48
N PRO A 189 12.34 29.07 -45.64
CA PRO A 189 12.29 28.24 -44.42
C PRO A 189 13.07 28.88 -43.22
N VAL A 190 12.85 28.47 -41.96
CA VAL A 190 13.94 28.42 -40.93
C VAL A 190 13.64 27.45 -39.77
N THR A 191 14.70 26.72 -39.45
CA THR A 191 14.98 25.55 -38.59
C THR A 191 14.58 25.64 -37.11
N PRO A 192 14.27 24.49 -36.44
CA PRO A 192 14.09 24.41 -34.99
C PRO A 192 15.44 24.34 -34.26
N THR A 193 15.63 25.14 -33.20
CA THR A 193 16.78 24.99 -32.29
C THR A 193 16.34 24.28 -31.01
N ALA A 194 16.96 23.13 -30.76
CA ALA A 194 16.81 22.29 -29.57
C ALA A 194 17.35 22.99 -28.29
N PRO A 195 17.01 22.51 -27.08
CA PRO A 195 17.34 23.18 -25.83
C PRO A 195 18.78 22.87 -25.40
N THR A 196 19.53 23.89 -24.97
CA THR A 196 20.79 23.70 -24.25
C THR A 196 20.82 24.67 -23.08
N GLY A 197 20.85 24.12 -21.86
CA GLY A 197 20.85 24.91 -20.64
C GLY A 197 21.08 24.03 -19.42
N VAL A 198 22.27 23.43 -19.36
CA VAL A 198 22.84 22.83 -18.14
C VAL A 198 22.99 23.94 -17.10
N VAL A 199 22.18 23.93 -16.05
CA VAL A 199 22.38 24.82 -14.90
C VAL A 199 23.29 24.10 -13.91
N ALA A 200 24.49 24.66 -13.73
CA ALA A 200 25.50 24.21 -12.78
C ALA A 200 25.01 24.34 -11.32
N PRO A 201 25.54 23.54 -10.37
CA PRO A 201 25.13 23.58 -8.98
C PRO A 201 25.57 24.87 -8.28
N VAL A 202 24.65 25.44 -7.49
CA VAL A 202 24.85 26.58 -6.59
C VAL A 202 25.88 26.21 -5.50
N PRO A 203 26.89 27.06 -5.21
CA PRO A 203 27.83 26.81 -4.11
C PRO A 203 27.14 26.97 -2.74
N THR A 204 27.35 25.99 -1.87
CA THR A 204 26.90 25.97 -0.47
C THR A 204 27.59 27.06 0.36
N PRO A 205 26.87 27.83 1.20
CA PRO A 205 27.49 28.74 2.16
C PRO A 205 28.30 27.97 3.22
N ALA A 206 29.52 28.44 3.50
CA ALA A 206 30.38 27.86 4.53
C ALA A 206 29.73 27.93 5.92
N ALA A 207 29.93 26.88 6.72
CA ALA A 207 29.44 26.80 8.10
C ALA A 207 30.04 27.90 8.99
N PRO A 208 29.29 28.43 9.98
CA PRO A 208 29.83 29.37 10.96
C PRO A 208 30.89 28.68 11.82
N ALA A 209 32.02 29.36 12.06
CA ALA A 209 33.08 28.88 12.94
C ALA A 209 32.56 28.67 14.37
N THR A 210 32.85 27.51 14.94
CA THR A 210 32.60 27.19 16.35
C THR A 210 33.44 28.13 17.24
N PRO A 211 32.84 28.83 18.22
CA PRO A 211 33.62 29.62 19.17
C PRO A 211 34.46 28.72 20.08
N GLU A 212 35.70 29.15 20.29
CA GLU A 212 36.73 28.50 21.10
C GLU A 212 36.28 28.35 22.58
N PRO A 213 36.56 27.21 23.26
CA PRO A 213 36.17 27.03 24.66
C PRO A 213 37.00 27.92 25.59
N PRO A 214 36.40 28.48 26.66
CA PRO A 214 37.15 29.29 27.62
C PRO A 214 38.19 28.45 28.38
N SER A 215 39.41 28.99 28.49
CA SER A 215 40.50 28.38 29.24
C SER A 215 40.13 28.21 30.72
N ALA A 216 40.42 27.03 31.27
CA ALA A 216 40.18 26.73 32.69
C ALA A 216 41.01 27.66 33.60
N PRO A 217 40.49 28.06 34.78
CA PRO A 217 41.24 28.87 35.73
C PRO A 217 42.41 28.05 36.35
N LEU A 218 43.58 28.67 36.41
CA LEU A 218 44.72 28.18 37.18
C LEU A 218 44.32 28.07 38.66
N ASN A 219 44.44 26.88 39.24
CA ASN A 219 44.46 26.71 40.70
C ASN A 219 45.74 27.33 41.26
N ILE A 220 45.59 28.28 42.18
CA ILE A 220 46.61 28.69 43.14
C ILE A 220 46.03 28.47 44.53
#